data_AF-A0A3M1GTA1-F1
#
_entry.id   AF-A0A3M1GTA1-F1
#
_cell.length_a   1.000
_cell.length_b   1.000
_cell.length_c   1.000
_cell.angle_alpha   90.00
_cell.angle_beta   90.00
_cell.angle_gamma   90.00
#
_symmetry.space_group_name_H-M   'P 1'
#
loop_
_entity.id
_entity.type
_entity.pdbx_description
1 polymer ?
#
loop_
_entity_poly.entity_id
_entity_poly.type
_entity_poly.pdbx_seq_one_letter_code
_entity_poly.pdbx_strand_id
1 'polypeptide(L)'
;MLLAAGLGWYAGRHEPLDDAAREPASRPAAASARPGSPTAQPSPTPARPPALAPLPGGRVLASPDPQHFLVLRYRETDPPETGRLEIESVYTLRRDPQRFLRAPNKRAPHGHYLDDLGAERAAELERAQARLQREAASGALDPEADARLADAARRVLALGDATALEALLTPEHPPSVRRTIAAVLVEAGFRSAAPVLAESLDSQVAADRERAAALLQRLAGRPIPDRESFEHWWVRLHPAEREARVELPAEEPPR
;
A
#
# COMPACT_ATOMS: atom_id res chain seq x y z
N MET A 1 9.04 -27.49 -5.39
CA MET A 1 9.13 -26.16 -6.01
C MET A 1 8.20 -25.26 -5.19
N LEU A 2 8.62 -24.42 -4.22
CA LEU A 2 9.86 -23.63 -4.04
C LEU A 2 10.16 -22.76 -5.27
N LEU A 3 10.49 -21.44 -5.25
CA LEU A 3 10.58 -20.32 -4.27
C LEU A 3 10.63 -19.00 -5.14
N ALA A 4 10.44 -17.74 -4.71
CA ALA A 4 9.84 -17.11 -3.51
C ALA A 4 9.73 -15.55 -3.71
N ALA A 5 9.27 -14.86 -2.65
CA ALA A 5 9.52 -13.47 -2.21
C ALA A 5 10.28 -12.44 -3.09
N GLY A 6 9.85 -11.17 -2.98
CA GLY A 6 10.51 -10.01 -3.59
C GLY A 6 10.12 -8.65 -2.99
N LEU A 7 10.16 -8.50 -1.66
CA LEU A 7 10.09 -7.17 -1.01
C LEU A 7 11.47 -6.50 -1.10
N GLY A 8 11.57 -5.42 -1.88
CA GLY A 8 12.80 -4.66 -2.06
C GLY A 8 12.63 -3.18 -1.74
N TRP A 9 13.20 -2.73 -0.62
CA TRP A 9 13.42 -1.30 -0.37
C TRP A 9 14.50 -0.76 -1.32
N TYR A 10 14.31 0.45 -1.85
CA TYR A 10 15.37 1.20 -2.51
C TYR A 10 15.59 2.54 -1.81
N ALA A 11 16.66 2.62 -1.01
CA ALA A 11 17.20 3.88 -0.51
C ALA A 11 18.40 4.25 -1.41
N GLY A 12 18.24 5.29 -2.23
CA GLY A 12 19.32 5.77 -3.10
C GLY A 12 20.40 6.48 -2.30
N ARG A 13 21.60 5.89 -2.23
CA ARG A 13 22.83 6.64 -1.90
C ARG A 13 23.38 7.28 -3.18
N HIS A 14 23.80 8.53 -3.07
CA HIS A 14 24.75 9.12 -4.01
C HIS A 14 26.16 8.63 -3.70
N GLU A 15 26.91 8.26 -4.73
CA GLU A 15 28.38 8.29 -4.73
C GLU A 15 28.85 9.39 -5.70
N PRO A 16 29.91 10.16 -5.37
CA PRO A 16 30.55 11.09 -6.30
C PRO A 16 31.65 10.40 -7.15
N LEU A 17 32.06 11.10 -8.21
CA LEU A 17 32.96 10.61 -9.27
C LEU A 17 34.42 10.37 -8.83
N ASP A 18 35.09 9.54 -9.64
CA ASP A 18 36.54 9.33 -9.66
C ASP A 18 37.37 10.61 -9.81
N ASP A 19 38.58 10.60 -9.25
CA ASP A 19 39.71 11.30 -9.85
C ASP A 19 41.03 10.54 -9.60
N ALA A 20 41.94 10.57 -10.56
CA ALA A 20 43.03 9.60 -10.68
C ALA A 20 44.39 10.07 -10.14
N ALA A 21 45.26 9.15 -9.67
CA ALA A 21 46.67 9.02 -10.11
C ALA A 21 47.55 8.04 -9.30
N ARG A 22 48.51 7.42 -10.02
CA ARG A 22 49.83 6.88 -9.59
C ARG A 22 49.95 5.54 -8.83
N GLU A 23 50.30 4.51 -9.62
CA GLU A 23 51.28 3.46 -9.33
C GLU A 23 52.73 4.01 -9.11
N PRO A 24 53.73 3.16 -8.77
CA PRO A 24 53.74 1.91 -7.98
C PRO A 24 54.88 1.86 -6.92
N ALA A 25 54.94 0.81 -6.08
CA ALA A 25 56.15 -0.02 -5.81
C ALA A 25 56.07 -0.93 -4.56
N SER A 26 56.91 -1.98 -4.56
CA SER A 26 57.45 -2.71 -3.39
C SER A 26 56.59 -3.75 -2.67
N ARG A 27 56.71 -4.98 -3.18
CA ARG A 27 56.52 -6.26 -2.46
C ARG A 27 57.56 -6.39 -1.32
N PRO A 28 57.27 -7.16 -0.26
CA PRO A 28 57.96 -8.46 -0.19
C PRO A 28 57.07 -9.64 0.27
N ALA A 29 57.61 -10.84 0.08
CA ALA A 29 57.09 -12.12 0.56
C ALA A 29 57.41 -12.31 2.07
N ALA A 30 56.90 -13.31 2.82
CA ALA A 30 55.90 -14.35 2.58
C ALA A 30 55.40 -14.89 3.94
N ALA A 31 54.18 -15.43 4.01
CA ALA A 31 53.79 -16.36 5.08
C ALA A 31 52.63 -17.25 4.59
N SER A 32 52.86 -18.55 4.48
CA SER A 32 51.86 -19.53 4.03
C SER A 32 50.80 -19.78 5.11
N ALA A 33 49.63 -19.17 4.98
CA ALA A 33 48.43 -19.57 5.72
C ALA A 33 47.74 -20.74 4.98
N ARG A 34 47.41 -21.81 5.73
CA ARG A 34 46.70 -22.98 5.20
C ARG A 34 45.30 -22.57 4.71
N PRO A 35 44.78 -23.13 3.59
CA PRO A 35 43.38 -22.95 3.24
C PRO A 35 42.50 -23.61 4.32
N GLY A 36 41.74 -22.79 5.03
CA GLY A 36 40.69 -23.29 5.92
C GLY A 36 39.59 -23.95 5.10
N SER A 37 39.12 -25.11 5.55
CA SER A 37 37.98 -25.80 4.93
C SER A 37 36.78 -24.86 4.83
N PRO A 38 36.02 -24.86 3.73
CA PRO A 38 34.81 -24.06 3.63
C PRO A 38 33.84 -24.49 4.72
N THR A 39 33.50 -23.58 5.62
CA THR A 39 32.43 -23.76 6.60
C THR A 39 31.15 -24.01 5.82
N ALA A 40 30.64 -25.24 5.89
CA ALA A 40 29.38 -25.59 5.24
C ALA A 40 28.30 -24.63 5.72
N GLN A 41 27.70 -23.88 4.78
CA GLN A 41 26.52 -23.08 5.10
C GLN A 41 25.46 -24.03 5.70
N PRO A 42 24.85 -23.70 6.84
CA PRO A 42 23.76 -24.50 7.36
C PRO A 42 22.64 -24.49 6.32
N SER A 43 22.35 -25.67 5.75
CA SER A 43 21.25 -25.84 4.81
C SER A 43 19.98 -25.25 5.40
N PRO A 44 19.20 -24.44 4.65
CA PRO A 44 17.99 -23.85 5.18
C PRO A 44 17.05 -24.97 5.62
N THR A 45 16.77 -25.05 6.91
CA THR A 45 15.83 -26.01 7.49
C THR A 45 14.51 -25.90 6.71
N PRO A 46 13.97 -27.00 6.15
CA PRO A 46 12.74 -26.93 5.39
C PRO A 46 11.63 -26.36 6.28
N ALA A 47 10.98 -25.29 5.82
CA ALA A 47 9.90 -24.65 6.54
C ALA A 47 8.84 -25.71 6.88
N ARG A 48 8.59 -25.90 8.19
CA ARG A 48 7.59 -26.86 8.67
C ARG A 48 6.24 -26.45 8.06
N PRO A 49 5.49 -27.37 7.41
CA PRO A 49 4.18 -27.02 6.89
C PRO A 49 3.28 -26.52 8.03
N PRO A 50 2.43 -25.50 7.80
CA PRO A 50 1.58 -24.93 8.83
C PRO A 50 0.69 -26.02 9.41
N ALA A 51 0.54 -26.02 10.74
CA ALA A 51 -0.38 -26.95 11.38
C ALA A 51 -1.81 -26.52 11.05
N LEU A 52 -2.57 -27.41 10.39
CA LEU A 52 -3.98 -27.22 10.10
C LEU A 52 -4.82 -28.03 11.09
N ALA A 53 -5.82 -27.40 11.71
CA ALA A 53 -6.78 -28.03 12.59
C ALA A 53 -8.22 -27.64 12.19
N PRO A 54 -9.15 -28.60 12.02
CA PRO A 54 -10.53 -28.28 11.67
C PRO A 54 -11.25 -27.57 12.83
N LEU A 55 -12.12 -26.62 12.50
CA LEU A 55 -12.98 -25.88 13.42
C LEU A 55 -14.47 -26.04 13.05
N PRO A 56 -15.40 -25.93 14.02
CA PRO A 56 -16.83 -25.98 13.74
C PRO A 56 -17.30 -24.90 12.75
N GLY A 57 -18.24 -25.28 11.88
CA GLY A 57 -18.83 -24.40 10.88
C GLY A 57 -18.04 -24.27 9.57
N GLY A 58 -17.32 -25.33 9.15
CA GLY A 58 -16.58 -25.33 7.88
C GLY A 58 -15.32 -24.46 7.89
N ARG A 59 -14.71 -24.29 9.07
CA ARG A 59 -13.53 -23.43 9.26
C ARG A 59 -12.27 -24.26 9.53
N VAL A 60 -11.11 -23.67 9.28
CA VAL A 60 -9.80 -24.29 9.52
C VAL A 60 -8.91 -23.31 10.26
N LEU A 61 -8.34 -23.73 11.38
CA LEU A 61 -7.26 -23.01 12.05
C LEU A 61 -5.94 -23.38 11.36
N ALA A 62 -5.19 -22.38 10.90
CA ALA A 62 -3.84 -22.54 10.40
C ALA A 62 -2.85 -21.76 11.28
N SER A 63 -1.77 -22.41 11.70
CA SER A 63 -0.66 -21.76 12.43
C SER A 63 0.58 -21.74 11.54
N PRO A 64 0.90 -20.60 10.88
CA PRO A 64 2.14 -20.45 10.11
C PRO A 64 3.38 -20.42 11.00
N ASP A 65 3.25 -19.94 12.23
CA ASP A 65 4.30 -19.93 13.25
C ASP A 65 3.69 -20.01 14.67
N PRO A 66 4.47 -20.23 15.74
CA PRO A 66 3.95 -20.43 17.10
C PRO A 66 3.23 -19.24 17.73
N GLN A 67 3.32 -18.05 17.13
CA GLN A 67 2.69 -16.82 17.63
C GLN A 67 1.46 -16.43 16.81
N HIS A 68 1.41 -16.73 15.51
CA HIS A 68 0.29 -16.36 14.63
C HIS A 68 -0.68 -17.51 14.36
N PHE A 69 -1.96 -17.15 14.34
CA PHE A 69 -3.07 -18.08 14.14
C PHE A 69 -4.07 -17.46 13.15
N LEU A 70 -4.36 -18.16 12.06
CA LEU A 70 -5.29 -17.75 11.02
C LEU A 70 -6.55 -18.61 11.11
N VAL A 71 -7.72 -17.99 11.21
CA VAL A 71 -8.99 -18.69 10.98
C VAL A 71 -9.33 -18.52 9.51
N LEU A 72 -9.45 -19.65 8.82
CA LEU A 72 -9.77 -19.73 7.40
C LEU A 72 -11.19 -20.28 7.24
N ARG A 73 -11.91 -19.75 6.24
CA ARG A 73 -13.27 -20.19 5.87
C ARG A 73 -13.30 -20.53 4.39
N TYR A 74 -14.03 -21.58 4.02
CA TYR A 74 -14.36 -21.80 2.61
C TYR A 74 -15.30 -20.70 2.11
N ARG A 75 -15.00 -20.14 0.95
CA ARG A 75 -15.86 -19.20 0.27
C ARG A 75 -17.19 -19.86 -0.09
N GLU A 76 -18.32 -19.31 0.35
CA GLU A 76 -19.66 -19.89 0.18
C GLU A 76 -20.07 -20.15 -1.29
N THR A 77 -19.41 -19.51 -2.25
CA THR A 77 -19.71 -19.62 -3.68
C THR A 77 -18.96 -20.75 -4.41
N ASP A 78 -17.94 -21.35 -3.81
CA ASP A 78 -17.10 -22.37 -4.46
C ASP A 78 -17.41 -23.76 -3.88
N PRO A 79 -17.56 -24.82 -4.71
CA PRO A 79 -17.76 -26.17 -4.20
C PRO A 79 -16.54 -26.63 -3.39
N PRO A 80 -16.73 -27.45 -2.33
CA PRO A 80 -15.69 -27.72 -1.32
C PRO A 80 -14.43 -28.42 -1.85
N GLU A 81 -14.50 -29.05 -3.03
CA GLU A 81 -13.37 -29.70 -3.69
C GLU A 81 -12.42 -28.72 -4.40
N THR A 82 -12.89 -27.50 -4.71
CA THR A 82 -12.09 -26.41 -5.29
C THR A 82 -12.07 -25.15 -4.43
N GLY A 83 -12.71 -25.20 -3.26
CA GLY A 83 -13.08 -24.04 -2.45
C GLY A 83 -11.87 -23.19 -2.07
N ARG A 84 -11.84 -21.93 -2.54
CA ARG A 84 -10.82 -20.98 -2.10
C ARG A 84 -11.03 -20.68 -0.62
N LEU A 85 -9.97 -20.86 0.17
CA LEU A 85 -9.94 -20.47 1.57
C LEU A 85 -9.71 -18.96 1.67
N GLU A 86 -10.65 -18.26 2.32
CA GLU A 86 -10.53 -16.85 2.69
C GLU A 86 -10.08 -16.75 4.15
N ILE A 87 -9.28 -15.73 4.48
CA ILE A 87 -8.89 -15.45 5.87
C ILE A 87 -10.05 -14.72 6.55
N GLU A 88 -10.70 -15.37 7.51
CA GLU A 88 -11.79 -14.82 8.33
C GLU A 88 -11.26 -13.98 9.48
N SER A 89 -10.16 -14.42 10.12
CA SER A 89 -9.56 -13.70 11.26
C SER A 89 -8.08 -14.03 11.43
N VAL A 90 -7.32 -13.09 12.00
CA VAL A 90 -5.89 -13.24 12.29
C VAL A 90 -5.65 -12.89 13.75
N TYR A 91 -5.07 -13.83 14.49
CA TYR A 91 -4.75 -13.67 15.90
C TYR A 91 -3.24 -13.77 16.16
N THR A 92 -2.77 -13.08 17.19
CA THR A 92 -1.46 -13.32 17.81
C THR A 92 -1.61 -13.85 19.24
N LEU A 93 -0.77 -14.81 19.63
CA LEU A 93 -0.75 -15.40 20.96
C LEU A 93 0.23 -14.66 21.87
N ARG A 94 -0.30 -13.87 22.80
CA ARG A 94 0.48 -13.08 23.76
C ARG A 94 0.38 -13.64 25.17
N ARG A 95 1.50 -13.65 25.89
CA ARG A 95 1.54 -13.94 27.34
C ARG A 95 1.43 -12.62 28.11
N ASP A 96 0.33 -12.44 28.83
CA ASP A 96 0.08 -11.29 29.69
C ASP A 96 -0.60 -11.76 30.99
N PRO A 97 0.14 -12.14 32.04
CA PRO A 97 -0.44 -12.60 33.29
C PRO A 97 -1.13 -11.47 34.09
N GLN A 98 -0.98 -10.21 33.68
CA GLN A 98 -1.60 -9.02 34.29
C GLN A 98 -2.90 -8.60 33.56
N ARG A 99 -3.17 -9.18 32.38
CA ARG A 99 -4.47 -9.00 31.71
C ARG A 99 -5.60 -9.40 32.64
N PHE A 100 -6.61 -8.53 32.71
CA PHE A 100 -7.80 -8.71 33.55
C PHE A 100 -7.53 -8.82 35.07
N LEU A 101 -6.48 -8.18 35.62
CA LEU A 101 -6.27 -8.08 37.08
C LEU A 101 -7.51 -7.60 37.87
N ARG A 102 -8.34 -6.73 37.27
CA ARG A 102 -9.60 -6.23 37.87
C ARG A 102 -10.85 -7.06 37.54
N ALA A 103 -10.71 -8.15 36.78
CA ALA A 103 -11.81 -9.02 36.34
C ALA A 103 -11.36 -10.50 36.37
N PRO A 104 -11.18 -11.09 37.57
CA PRO A 104 -10.55 -12.41 37.72
C PRO A 104 -11.30 -13.55 37.02
N ASN A 105 -12.61 -13.42 36.82
CA ASN A 105 -13.43 -14.36 36.05
C ASN A 105 -13.13 -14.38 34.53
N LYS A 106 -12.42 -13.37 34.01
CA LYS A 106 -11.95 -13.32 32.60
C LYS A 106 -10.48 -13.76 32.46
N ARG A 107 -9.81 -14.09 33.55
CA ARG A 107 -8.37 -14.37 33.57
C ARG A 107 -8.10 -15.83 33.19
N ALA A 108 -7.32 -16.05 32.14
CA ALA A 108 -6.84 -17.37 31.77
C ALA A 108 -5.80 -17.86 32.81
N PRO A 109 -5.92 -19.08 33.38
CA PRO A 109 -4.98 -19.57 34.41
C PRO A 109 -3.52 -19.64 33.94
N HIS A 110 -3.31 -19.93 32.65
CA HIS A 110 -2.00 -19.95 32.00
C HIS A 110 -1.46 -18.56 31.61
N GLY A 111 -2.28 -17.51 31.67
CA GLY A 111 -1.89 -16.14 31.33
C GLY A 111 -1.54 -15.90 29.87
N HIS A 112 -2.00 -16.76 28.95
CA HIS A 112 -1.90 -16.54 27.50
C HIS A 112 -3.27 -16.18 26.93
N TYR A 113 -3.28 -15.31 25.94
CA TYR A 113 -4.49 -14.80 25.28
C TYR A 113 -4.25 -14.66 23.78
N LEU A 114 -5.32 -14.80 23.00
CA LEU A 114 -5.33 -14.41 21.59
C LEU A 114 -5.73 -12.94 21.50
N ASP A 115 -4.94 -12.15 20.78
CA ASP A 115 -5.24 -10.78 20.40
C ASP A 115 -5.59 -10.73 18.92
N ASP A 116 -6.71 -10.08 18.59
CA ASP A 116 -7.27 -10.02 17.24
C ASP A 116 -6.62 -8.88 16.43
N LEU A 117 -5.70 -9.26 15.55
CA LEU A 117 -4.99 -8.31 14.68
C LEU A 117 -5.91 -7.70 13.61
N GLY A 118 -7.00 -8.39 13.25
CA GLY A 118 -8.02 -7.85 12.37
C GLY A 118 -8.79 -6.71 13.03
N ALA A 119 -9.24 -6.91 14.27
CA ALA A 119 -9.93 -5.88 15.05
C ALA A 119 -9.03 -4.67 15.36
N GLU A 120 -7.76 -4.90 15.73
CA GLU A 120 -6.80 -3.81 15.95
C GLU A 120 -6.56 -2.99 14.67
N ARG A 121 -6.38 -3.65 13.52
CA ARG A 121 -6.20 -2.98 12.22
C ARG A 121 -7.46 -2.25 11.76
N ALA A 122 -8.65 -2.81 11.99
CA ALA A 122 -9.92 -2.15 11.69
C ALA A 122 -10.10 -0.87 12.52
N ALA A 123 -9.84 -0.92 13.83
CA ALA A 123 -9.88 0.26 14.70
C ALA A 123 -8.78 1.28 14.37
N GLU A 124 -7.66 0.87 13.77
CA GLU A 124 -6.67 1.80 13.22
C GLU A 124 -7.16 2.47 11.93
N LEU A 125 -7.75 1.72 11.01
CA LEU A 125 -8.31 2.22 9.76
C LEU A 125 -9.44 3.22 10.03
N GLU A 126 -10.37 2.90 10.93
CA GLU A 126 -11.45 3.81 11.34
C GLU A 126 -10.90 5.14 11.87
N ARG A 127 -9.88 5.10 12.73
CA ARG A 127 -9.22 6.32 13.25
C ARG A 127 -8.49 7.11 12.15
N ALA A 128 -7.89 6.42 11.17
CA ALA A 128 -7.23 7.05 10.02
C ALA A 128 -8.25 7.70 9.08
N GLN A 129 -9.34 7.01 8.73
CA GLN A 129 -10.47 7.54 7.96
C GLN A 129 -11.10 8.75 8.67
N ALA A 130 -11.37 8.65 9.97
CA ALA A 130 -11.91 9.76 10.75
C ALA A 130 -10.97 10.98 10.79
N ARG A 131 -9.64 10.77 10.76
CA ARG A 131 -8.69 11.88 10.58
C ARG A 131 -8.79 12.45 9.16
N LEU A 132 -8.73 11.61 8.13
CA LEU A 132 -8.85 12.02 6.72
C LEU A 132 -10.09 12.89 6.49
N GLN A 133 -11.24 12.47 7.00
CA GLN A 133 -12.49 13.23 6.91
C GLN A 133 -12.44 14.58 7.64
N ARG A 134 -11.78 14.68 8.80
CA ARG A 134 -11.59 15.98 9.49
C ARG A 134 -10.66 16.92 8.73
N GLU A 135 -9.55 16.43 8.19
CA GLU A 135 -8.64 17.27 7.40
C GLU A 135 -9.33 17.73 6.10
N ALA A 136 -10.06 16.84 5.42
CA ALA A 136 -10.83 17.16 4.21
C ALA A 136 -11.96 18.18 4.48
N ALA A 137 -12.69 18.02 5.59
CA ALA A 137 -13.74 18.94 6.00
C ALA A 137 -13.20 20.30 6.50
N SER A 138 -11.92 20.38 6.90
CA SER A 138 -11.32 21.64 7.35
C SER A 138 -11.26 22.70 6.23
N GLY A 139 -11.20 22.26 4.97
CA GLY A 139 -11.27 23.13 3.78
C GLY A 139 -10.19 24.21 3.69
N ALA A 140 -9.16 24.15 4.54
CA ALA A 140 -8.17 25.20 4.66
C ALA A 140 -7.31 25.30 3.39
N LEU A 141 -7.27 26.51 2.81
CA LEU A 141 -6.62 26.82 1.53
C LEU A 141 -5.13 27.16 1.71
N ASP A 142 -4.44 26.47 2.61
CA ASP A 142 -3.03 26.67 2.90
C ASP A 142 -2.19 25.40 2.64
N PRO A 143 -0.89 25.55 2.31
CA PRO A 143 -0.04 24.39 1.98
C PRO A 143 0.16 23.39 3.14
N GLU A 144 -0.04 23.82 4.39
CA GLU A 144 0.10 22.94 5.55
C GLU A 144 -1.13 22.04 5.69
N ALA A 145 -2.33 22.55 5.39
CA ALA A 145 -3.56 21.78 5.32
C ALA A 145 -3.51 20.71 4.22
N ASP A 146 -3.06 21.07 3.02
CA ASP A 146 -2.85 20.10 1.93
C ASP A 146 -1.81 19.02 2.30
N ALA A 147 -0.76 19.39 3.04
CA ALA A 147 0.20 18.42 3.58
C ALA A 147 -0.42 17.48 4.62
N ARG A 148 -1.14 18.02 5.61
CA ARG A 148 -1.84 17.24 6.64
C ARG A 148 -2.88 16.29 6.05
N LEU A 149 -3.59 16.72 5.01
CA LEU A 149 -4.55 15.93 4.24
C LEU A 149 -3.86 14.82 3.46
N ALA A 150 -2.77 15.13 2.73
CA ALA A 150 -1.99 14.14 2.00
C ALA A 150 -1.45 13.03 2.92
N ASP A 151 -0.97 13.39 4.12
CA ASP A 151 -0.47 12.41 5.09
C ASP A 151 -1.58 11.58 5.73
N ALA A 152 -2.77 12.16 5.94
CA ALA A 152 -3.94 11.38 6.36
C ALA A 152 -4.36 10.38 5.28
N ALA A 153 -4.40 10.80 4.02
CA ALA A 153 -4.73 9.95 2.88
C ALA A 153 -3.71 8.82 2.69
N ARG A 154 -2.40 9.12 2.77
CA ARG A 154 -1.33 8.11 2.74
C ARG A 154 -1.46 7.08 3.86
N ARG A 155 -1.88 7.48 5.07
CA ARG A 155 -2.08 6.51 6.18
C ARG A 155 -3.28 5.59 5.92
N VAL A 156 -4.39 6.10 5.43
CA VAL A 156 -5.56 5.27 5.04
C VAL A 156 -5.18 4.30 3.91
N LEU A 157 -4.43 4.78 2.91
CA LEU A 157 -3.97 3.94 1.80
C LEU A 157 -2.95 2.87 2.25
N ALA A 158 -2.05 3.18 3.16
CA ALA A 158 -1.13 2.21 3.77
C ALA A 158 -1.85 1.14 4.62
N LEU A 159 -3.05 1.46 5.12
CA LEU A 159 -3.93 0.49 5.80
C LEU A 159 -4.73 -0.36 4.81
N GLY A 160 -4.72 -0.03 3.51
CA GLY A 160 -5.23 -0.85 2.41
C GLY A 160 -6.55 -0.38 1.81
N ASP A 161 -7.04 0.80 2.20
CA ASP A 161 -8.33 1.32 1.75
C ASP A 161 -8.16 2.46 0.73
N ALA A 162 -8.10 2.10 -0.54
CA ALA A 162 -8.14 3.08 -1.63
C ALA A 162 -9.55 3.62 -1.88
N THR A 163 -10.60 2.84 -1.58
CA THR A 163 -12.00 3.20 -1.84
C THR A 163 -12.43 4.44 -1.05
N ALA A 164 -11.98 4.57 0.21
CA ALA A 164 -12.22 5.76 1.02
C ALA A 164 -11.54 7.03 0.46
N LEU A 165 -10.47 6.90 -0.35
CA LEU A 165 -9.86 8.02 -1.06
C LEU A 165 -10.60 8.30 -2.37
N GLU A 166 -10.99 7.27 -3.13
CA GLU A 166 -11.76 7.44 -4.37
C GLU A 166 -13.10 8.14 -4.13
N ALA A 167 -13.75 7.89 -2.98
CA ALA A 167 -14.95 8.62 -2.55
C ALA A 167 -14.75 10.14 -2.38
N LEU A 168 -13.51 10.62 -2.18
CA LEU A 168 -13.18 12.05 -2.06
C LEU A 168 -12.81 12.71 -3.40
N LEU A 169 -12.83 11.98 -4.51
CA LEU A 169 -12.58 12.50 -5.86
C LEU A 169 -13.83 13.10 -6.52
N THR A 170 -15.01 12.90 -5.93
CA THR A 170 -16.30 13.31 -6.51
C THR A 170 -16.50 14.83 -6.48
N PRO A 171 -17.34 15.40 -7.36
CA PRO A 171 -17.48 16.86 -7.51
C PRO A 171 -18.01 17.61 -6.27
N GLU A 172 -18.62 16.90 -5.32
CA GLU A 172 -19.15 17.46 -4.07
C GLU A 172 -18.04 17.92 -3.11
N HIS A 173 -16.81 17.44 -3.30
CA HIS A 173 -15.65 17.81 -2.49
C HIS A 173 -14.88 19.01 -3.09
N PRO A 174 -14.28 19.89 -2.25
CA PRO A 174 -13.54 21.06 -2.73
C PRO A 174 -12.42 20.71 -3.73
N PRO A 175 -12.15 21.54 -4.75
CA PRO A 175 -11.09 21.28 -5.73
C PRO A 175 -9.68 21.10 -5.13
N SER A 176 -9.36 21.72 -3.99
CA SER A 176 -8.10 21.43 -3.26
C SER A 176 -8.06 19.98 -2.77
N VAL A 177 -9.10 19.54 -2.04
CA VAL A 177 -9.25 18.17 -1.54
C VAL A 177 -9.15 17.17 -2.69
N ARG A 178 -9.96 17.32 -3.74
CA ARG A 178 -9.97 16.42 -4.91
C ARG A 178 -8.58 16.27 -5.53
N ARG A 179 -7.86 17.39 -5.75
CA ARG A 179 -6.50 17.39 -6.34
C ARG A 179 -5.46 16.75 -5.42
N THR A 180 -5.50 17.05 -4.12
CA THR A 180 -4.58 16.48 -3.12
C THR A 180 -4.78 14.97 -2.99
N ILE A 181 -6.02 14.48 -2.96
CA ILE A 181 -6.32 13.04 -2.93
C ILE A 181 -5.93 12.37 -4.25
N ALA A 182 -6.22 12.99 -5.40
CA ALA A 182 -5.83 12.46 -6.71
C ALA A 182 -4.31 12.33 -6.84
N ALA A 183 -3.54 13.30 -6.34
CA ALA A 183 -2.08 13.25 -6.31
C ALA A 183 -1.56 12.08 -5.47
N VAL A 184 -2.15 11.79 -4.30
CA VAL A 184 -1.76 10.65 -3.45
C VAL A 184 -2.09 9.31 -4.11
N LEU A 185 -3.25 9.18 -4.74
CA LEU A 185 -3.65 7.98 -5.46
C LEU A 185 -2.75 7.72 -6.68
N VAL A 186 -2.47 8.75 -7.50
CA VAL A 186 -1.52 8.63 -8.63
C VAL A 186 -0.09 8.36 -8.18
N GLU A 187 0.36 8.96 -7.07
CA GLU A 187 1.68 8.68 -6.47
C GLU A 187 1.82 7.18 -6.12
N ALA A 188 0.75 6.55 -5.64
CA ALA A 188 0.67 5.12 -5.36
C ALA A 188 0.31 4.24 -6.58
N GLY A 189 0.14 4.81 -7.77
CA GLY A 189 -0.10 4.09 -9.03
C GLY A 189 -1.56 3.84 -9.41
N PHE A 190 -2.53 4.38 -8.67
CA PHE A 190 -3.96 4.25 -8.98
C PHE A 190 -4.32 5.15 -10.18
N ARG A 191 -4.52 4.52 -11.33
CA ARG A 191 -4.85 5.23 -12.59
C ARG A 191 -6.22 5.90 -12.58
N SER A 192 -7.18 5.38 -11.80
CA SER A 192 -8.54 5.93 -11.64
C SER A 192 -8.55 7.41 -11.25
N ALA A 193 -7.55 7.87 -10.49
CA ALA A 193 -7.40 9.25 -10.07
C ALA A 193 -6.77 10.20 -11.11
N ALA A 194 -6.21 9.67 -12.21
CA ALA A 194 -5.45 10.46 -13.16
C ALA A 194 -6.27 11.55 -13.88
N PRO A 195 -7.55 11.34 -14.27
CA PRO A 195 -8.38 12.41 -14.86
C PRO A 195 -8.58 13.61 -13.93
N VAL A 196 -8.78 13.37 -12.63
CA VAL A 196 -8.93 14.44 -11.62
C VAL A 196 -7.61 15.17 -11.40
N LEU A 197 -6.48 14.45 -11.42
CA LEU A 197 -5.17 15.10 -11.36
C LEU A 197 -4.88 15.95 -12.61
N ALA A 198 -5.33 15.52 -13.79
CA ALA A 198 -5.16 16.24 -15.05
C ALA A 198 -5.89 17.61 -15.07
N GLU A 199 -6.97 17.79 -14.29
CA GLU A 199 -7.57 19.12 -14.06
C GLU A 199 -6.56 20.14 -13.51
N SER A 200 -5.52 19.68 -12.81
CA SER A 200 -4.47 20.54 -12.24
C SER A 200 -3.48 21.06 -13.28
N LEU A 201 -3.43 20.48 -14.49
CA LEU A 201 -2.59 20.97 -15.59
C LEU A 201 -3.05 22.35 -16.11
N ASP A 202 -4.33 22.68 -15.92
CA ASP A 202 -4.92 23.97 -16.26
C ASP A 202 -4.83 24.99 -15.11
N SER A 203 -4.21 24.63 -13.97
CA SER A 203 -4.12 25.50 -12.79
C SER A 203 -3.29 26.77 -13.07
N GLN A 204 -3.74 27.90 -12.55
CA GLN A 204 -2.95 29.14 -12.58
C GLN A 204 -1.72 29.08 -11.64
N VAL A 205 -1.70 28.13 -10.69
CA VAL A 205 -0.57 27.90 -9.79
C VAL A 205 0.48 27.03 -10.50
N ALA A 206 1.66 27.59 -10.74
CA ALA A 206 2.75 26.87 -11.44
C ALA A 206 3.14 25.56 -10.72
N ALA A 207 3.27 25.59 -9.39
CA ALA A 207 3.61 24.41 -8.59
C ALA A 207 2.59 23.26 -8.71
N ASP A 208 1.29 23.57 -8.83
CA ASP A 208 0.24 22.56 -9.03
C ASP A 208 0.39 21.88 -10.39
N ARG A 209 0.62 22.67 -11.45
CA ARG A 209 0.84 22.17 -12.82
C ARG A 209 2.08 21.30 -12.91
N GLU A 210 3.21 21.77 -12.39
CA GLU A 210 4.48 21.04 -12.38
C GLU A 210 4.37 19.72 -11.62
N ARG A 211 3.73 19.74 -10.44
CA ARG A 211 3.46 18.53 -9.65
C ARG A 211 2.55 17.54 -10.39
N ALA A 212 1.49 18.02 -11.02
CA ALA A 212 0.57 17.17 -11.78
C ALA A 212 1.25 16.57 -13.02
N ALA A 213 1.97 17.36 -13.80
CA ALA A 213 2.72 16.91 -14.98
C ALA A 213 3.77 15.86 -14.60
N ALA A 214 4.53 16.07 -13.52
CA ALA A 214 5.52 15.11 -13.03
C ALA A 214 4.90 13.77 -12.58
N LEU A 215 3.79 13.81 -11.84
CA LEU A 215 3.08 12.61 -11.40
C LEU A 215 2.44 11.84 -12.56
N LEU A 216 1.78 12.56 -13.49
CA LEU A 216 1.21 11.96 -14.70
C LEU A 216 2.28 11.40 -15.63
N GLN A 217 3.43 12.07 -15.77
CA GLN A 217 4.59 11.54 -16.49
C GLN A 217 5.10 10.23 -15.87
N ARG A 218 5.19 10.16 -14.53
CA ARG A 218 5.63 8.96 -13.81
C ARG A 218 4.64 7.80 -13.99
N LEU A 219 3.34 8.08 -14.04
CA LEU A 219 2.28 7.11 -14.30
C LEU A 219 2.25 6.64 -15.78
N ALA A 220 2.52 7.56 -16.71
CA ALA A 220 2.43 7.33 -18.16
C ALA A 220 3.70 6.75 -18.79
N GLY A 221 4.86 6.85 -18.11
CA GLY A 221 6.17 6.50 -18.65
C GLY A 221 6.67 7.43 -19.76
N ARG A 222 6.03 8.60 -19.95
CA ARG A 222 6.34 9.59 -20.99
C ARG A 222 5.91 10.99 -20.53
N PRO A 223 6.47 12.09 -21.08
CA PRO A 223 6.03 13.43 -20.75
C PRO A 223 4.54 13.64 -21.01
N ILE A 224 3.85 14.31 -20.08
CA ILE A 224 2.48 14.79 -20.19
C ILE A 224 2.51 16.29 -19.81
N PRO A 225 2.88 17.18 -20.76
CA PRO A 225 3.10 18.61 -20.47
C PRO A 225 1.82 19.41 -20.29
N ASP A 226 0.72 18.95 -20.90
CA ASP A 226 -0.56 19.64 -20.98
C ASP A 226 -1.74 18.65 -21.00
N ARG A 227 -2.95 19.20 -20.90
CA ARG A 227 -4.19 18.41 -20.83
C ARG A 227 -4.52 17.70 -22.14
N GLU A 228 -4.16 18.26 -23.29
CA GLU A 228 -4.39 17.62 -24.60
C GLU A 228 -3.53 16.34 -24.72
N SER A 229 -2.27 16.41 -24.31
CA SER A 229 -1.34 15.28 -24.23
C SER A 229 -1.82 14.20 -23.25
N PHE A 230 -2.48 14.60 -22.15
CA PHE A 230 -3.15 13.70 -21.22
C PHE A 230 -4.35 13.00 -21.88
N GLU A 231 -5.30 13.73 -22.47
CA GLU A 231 -6.50 13.13 -23.08
C GLU A 231 -6.11 12.16 -24.22
N HIS A 232 -5.14 12.53 -25.07
CA HIS A 232 -4.57 11.63 -26.09
C HIS A 232 -3.87 10.40 -25.52
N TRP A 233 -3.24 10.50 -24.34
CA TRP A 233 -2.68 9.34 -23.63
C TRP A 233 -3.77 8.43 -23.07
N TRP A 234 -4.77 9.04 -22.43
CA TRP A 234 -5.83 8.39 -21.68
C TRP A 234 -6.77 7.60 -22.58
N VAL A 235 -7.32 8.23 -23.63
CA VAL A 235 -8.23 7.60 -24.60
C VAL A 235 -7.62 6.37 -25.28
N ARG A 236 -6.30 6.36 -25.49
CA ARG A 236 -5.57 5.22 -26.07
C ARG A 236 -5.45 4.03 -25.11
N LEU A 237 -5.48 4.27 -23.80
CA LEU A 237 -5.47 3.21 -22.76
C LEU A 237 -6.88 2.78 -22.37
N HIS A 238 -7.85 3.69 -22.45
CA HIS A 238 -9.24 3.52 -22.02
C HIS A 238 -10.22 3.79 -23.18
N PRO A 239 -10.21 2.96 -24.26
CA PRO A 239 -11.01 3.23 -25.46
C PRO A 239 -12.53 3.23 -25.20
N ALA A 240 -13.02 2.45 -24.23
CA ALA A 240 -14.43 2.39 -23.88
C ALA A 240 -14.97 3.72 -23.28
N GLU A 241 -14.12 4.53 -22.64
CA GLU A 241 -14.52 5.85 -22.12
C GLU A 241 -14.76 6.88 -23.24
N ARG A 242 -14.24 6.61 -24.44
CA ARG A 242 -14.52 7.42 -25.64
C ARG A 242 -15.96 7.25 -26.11
N GLU A 243 -16.50 6.05 -26.03
CA GLU A 243 -17.86 5.73 -26.48
C GLU A 243 -18.89 6.39 -25.55
N ALA A 244 -18.69 6.30 -24.24
CA ALA A 244 -19.53 6.95 -23.23
C ALA A 244 -19.59 8.49 -23.35
N ARG A 245 -18.53 9.16 -23.84
CA ARG A 245 -18.53 10.61 -24.09
C ARG A 245 -19.26 11.02 -25.38
N VAL A 246 -19.50 10.09 -26.31
CA VAL A 246 -20.17 10.36 -27.60
C VAL A 246 -21.69 10.22 -27.51
N GLU A 247 -22.20 9.49 -26.50
CA GLU A 247 -23.64 9.24 -26.31
C GLU A 247 -24.39 10.31 -25.49
N LEU A 248 -23.71 11.34 -24.98
CA LEU A 248 -24.38 12.50 -24.37
C LEU A 248 -24.86 13.45 -25.47
N PRO A 249 -26.18 13.55 -25.76
CA PRO A 249 -26.67 14.57 -26.68
C PRO A 249 -26.39 15.95 -26.09
N ALA A 250 -25.92 16.88 -26.92
CA ALA A 250 -25.77 18.27 -26.52
C ALA A 250 -27.14 18.83 -26.10
N GLU A 251 -27.31 19.18 -24.82
CA GLU A 251 -28.49 19.93 -24.38
C GLU A 251 -28.48 21.29 -25.08
N GLU A 252 -29.39 21.49 -26.03
CA GLU A 252 -29.64 22.81 -26.59
C GLU A 252 -30.13 23.75 -25.47
N PRO A 253 -29.54 24.94 -25.29
CA PRO A 253 -30.00 25.87 -24.28
C PRO A 253 -31.44 26.33 -24.60
N PRO A 254 -32.32 26.46 -23.59
CA PRO A 254 -33.68 26.93 -23.81
C PRO A 254 -33.70 28.36 -24.38
N ARG A 255 -34.61 28.59 -25.34
CA ARG A 255 -34.84 29.88 -26.00
C ARG A 255 -35.72 30.82 -25.19
#